data_AF-A0A2P7MS87-F1
#
_entry.id   AF-A0A2P7MS87-F1
#
_cell.length_a   1.000
_cell.length_b   1.000
_cell.length_c   1.000
_cell.angle_alpha   90.00
_cell.angle_beta   90.00
_cell.angle_gamma   90.00
#
_symmetry.space_group_name_H-M   'P 1'
#
loop_
_entity.id
_entity.type
_entity.pdbx_description
1 polymer ?
#
loop_
_entity_poly.entity_id
_entity_poly.type
_entity_poly.pdbx_seq_one_letter_code
_entity_poly.pdbx_strand_id
1 'polypeptide(L)'
;MAVALASQLREGTKKAHTMAENTGFVSCFLKGVVDKASYRTLVADLYFVYSAMEEEFGRLREHPVVGPVAFPELNRRESLEQDLAFYFGGDWR
;
A
#
# COMPACT_ATOMS: atom_id res chain seq x y z
N MET A 1 25.02 -4.69 -16.80
CA MET A 1 24.40 -6.01 -16.56
C MET A 1 23.17 -5.79 -15.70
N ALA A 2 21.99 -6.18 -16.17
CA ALA A 2 20.80 -6.16 -15.33
C ALA A 2 21.00 -7.13 -14.16
N VAL A 3 20.76 -6.67 -12.94
CA VAL A 3 20.81 -7.52 -11.74
C VAL A 3 19.47 -8.21 -11.55
N ALA A 4 19.45 -9.35 -10.84
CA ALA A 4 18.21 -10.01 -10.42
C ALA A 4 17.52 -9.22 -9.29
N LEU A 5 17.05 -8.00 -9.59
CA LEU A 5 16.53 -7.04 -8.61
C LEU A 5 15.37 -7.62 -7.81
N ALA A 6 14.48 -8.39 -8.44
CA ALA A 6 13.38 -9.07 -7.75
C ALA A 6 13.88 -9.98 -6.61
N SER A 7 14.90 -10.81 -6.88
CA SER A 7 15.51 -11.67 -5.86
C SER A 7 16.22 -10.86 -4.77
N GLN A 8 16.90 -9.77 -5.14
CA GLN A 8 17.58 -8.91 -4.18
C GLN A 8 16.60 -8.19 -3.25
N LEU A 9 15.48 -7.69 -3.77
CA LEU A 9 14.42 -7.09 -2.97
C LEU A 9 13.82 -8.13 -2.03
N ARG A 10 13.48 -9.32 -2.52
CA ARG A 10 12.90 -10.41 -1.72
C ARG A 10 13.80 -10.80 -0.55
N GLU A 11 15.07 -11.09 -0.81
CA GLU A 11 15.99 -11.51 0.23
C GLU A 11 16.43 -10.34 1.13
N GLY A 12 16.62 -9.15 0.55
CA GLY A 12 17.05 -7.95 1.25
C GLY A 12 16.02 -7.39 2.23
N THR A 13 14.72 -7.54 1.94
CA THR A 13 13.65 -7.06 2.84
C THR A 13 13.11 -8.14 3.76
N LYS A 14 13.55 -9.40 3.63
CA LYS A 14 13.04 -10.56 4.39
C LYS A 14 12.98 -10.31 5.90
N LYS A 15 14.04 -9.75 6.50
CA LYS A 15 14.08 -9.45 7.94
C LYS A 15 13.05 -8.38 8.33
N ALA A 16 12.95 -7.31 7.55
CA ALA A 16 12.00 -6.23 7.78
C ALA A 16 10.55 -6.71 7.62
N HIS A 17 10.28 -7.57 6.63
CA HIS A 17 8.98 -8.21 6.43
C HIS A 17 8.55 -9.01 7.66
N THR A 18 9.42 -9.90 8.15
CA THR A 18 9.14 -10.67 9.37
C THR A 18 8.87 -9.76 10.56
N MET A 19 9.61 -8.65 10.70
CA MET A 19 9.35 -7.69 11.78
C MET A 19 7.98 -6.99 11.62
N ALA A 20 7.60 -6.61 10.41
CA ALA A 20 6.31 -5.96 10.12
C ALA A 20 5.12 -6.88 10.45
N GLU A 21 5.18 -8.16 10.07
CA GLU A 21 4.15 -9.16 10.37
C GLU A 21 3.97 -9.40 11.87
N ASN A 22 5.05 -9.27 12.64
CA ASN A 22 5.06 -9.47 14.10
C ASN A 22 4.78 -8.18 14.90
N THR A 23 4.39 -7.09 14.24
CA THR A 23 3.87 -5.92 14.96
C THR A 23 2.55 -6.26 15.64
N GLY A 24 2.27 -5.63 16.78
CA GLY A 24 1.08 -5.94 17.58
C GLY A 24 -0.23 -5.83 16.79
N PHE A 25 -0.36 -4.79 15.96
CA PHE A 25 -1.52 -4.62 15.10
C PHE A 25 -1.68 -5.77 14.09
N VAL A 26 -0.64 -6.08 13.31
CA VAL A 26 -0.70 -7.11 12.26
C VAL A 26 -0.89 -8.51 12.86
N SER A 27 -0.23 -8.79 13.99
CA SER A 27 -0.41 -10.05 14.71
C SER A 27 -1.84 -10.26 15.23
N CYS A 28 -2.49 -9.21 15.74
CA CYS A 28 -3.89 -9.26 16.14
C CYS A 28 -4.81 -9.43 14.92
N PHE A 29 -4.55 -8.68 13.85
CA PHE A 29 -5.29 -8.76 12.58
C PHE A 29 -5.29 -10.18 12.02
N LEU A 30 -4.13 -10.84 11.92
CA LEU A 30 -4.00 -12.21 11.41
C LEU A 30 -4.70 -13.26 12.29
N LYS A 31 -4.90 -12.96 13.58
CA LYS A 31 -5.67 -13.81 14.50
C LYS A 31 -7.18 -13.56 14.43
N GLY A 32 -7.64 -12.70 13.52
CA GLY A 32 -9.04 -12.29 13.43
C GLY A 32 -9.47 -11.31 14.53
N VAL A 33 -8.51 -10.76 15.29
CA VAL A 33 -8.76 -9.81 16.37
C VAL A 33 -8.51 -8.40 15.83
N VAL A 34 -9.46 -7.88 15.08
CA VAL A 34 -9.42 -6.53 14.53
C VAL A 34 -10.75 -5.83 14.76
N ASP A 35 -10.72 -4.61 15.27
CA ASP A 35 -11.91 -3.79 15.39
C ASP A 35 -12.09 -2.89 14.16
N LYS A 36 -13.35 -2.61 13.83
CA LYS A 36 -13.71 -1.79 12.67
C LYS A 36 -13.10 -0.39 12.72
N ALA A 37 -12.94 0.20 13.92
CA ALA A 37 -12.46 1.57 14.06
C ALA A 37 -10.95 1.66 13.76
N SER A 38 -10.15 0.71 14.22
CA SER A 38 -8.72 0.64 13.88
C SER A 38 -8.50 0.29 12.41
N TYR A 39 -9.30 -0.62 11.85
CA TYR A 39 -9.17 -0.98 10.44
C TYR A 39 -9.48 0.19 9.50
N ARG A 40 -10.58 0.94 9.75
CA ARG A 40 -10.88 2.11 8.91
C ARG A 40 -9.82 3.20 9.00
N THR A 41 -9.14 3.34 10.15
CA THR A 41 -8.00 4.27 10.27
C THR A 41 -6.85 3.83 9.38
N LEU A 42 -6.51 2.53 9.38
CA LEU A 42 -5.50 2.00 8.46
C LEU A 42 -5.86 2.28 6.99
N VAL A 43 -7.11 2.04 6.59
CA VAL A 43 -7.58 2.33 5.23
C VAL A 43 -7.44 3.82 4.89
N ALA A 44 -7.76 4.71 5.84
CA ALA A 44 -7.59 6.15 5.68
C ALA A 44 -6.12 6.57 5.54
N ASP A 45 -5.23 6.00 6.35
CA ASP A 45 -3.79 6.27 6.24
C ASP A 45 -3.25 5.79 4.88
N LEU A 46 -3.67 4.61 4.42
CA LEU A 46 -3.28 4.08 3.12
C LEU A 46 -3.78 4.94 1.96
N TYR A 47 -4.98 5.54 2.06
CA TYR A 47 -5.48 6.44 1.03
C TYR A 47 -4.50 7.59 0.74
N PHE A 48 -3.94 8.22 1.76
CA PHE A 48 -2.96 9.29 1.57
C PHE A 48 -1.63 8.78 1.00
N VAL A 49 -1.15 7.64 1.50
CA VAL A 49 0.10 7.03 1.02
C VAL A 49 0.00 6.66 -0.47
N TYR A 50 -1.07 5.98 -0.87
CA TYR A 50 -1.28 5.58 -2.26
C TYR A 50 -1.57 6.77 -3.16
N SER A 51 -2.31 7.78 -2.69
CA SER A 51 -2.56 9.00 -3.48
C SER A 51 -1.25 9.69 -3.87
N ALA A 52 -0.33 9.87 -2.92
CA ALA A 52 0.97 10.50 -3.18
C ALA A 52 1.87 9.61 -4.06
N MET A 53 1.90 8.30 -3.79
CA MET A 53 2.71 7.37 -4.57
C MET A 53 2.25 7.30 -6.02
N GLU A 54 0.94 7.21 -6.27
CA GLU A 54 0.35 7.13 -7.60
C GLU A 54 0.47 8.44 -8.39
N GLU A 55 0.41 9.59 -7.73
CA GLU A 55 0.69 10.89 -8.34
C GLU A 55 2.12 10.93 -8.90
N GLU A 56 3.10 10.50 -8.11
CA GLU A 56 4.50 10.45 -8.54
C GLU A 56 4.76 9.41 -9.63
N PHE A 57 4.13 8.23 -9.56
CA PHE A 57 4.19 7.25 -10.65
C PHE A 57 3.58 7.80 -11.95
N GLY A 58 2.48 8.56 -11.87
CA GLY A 58 1.90 9.25 -13.01
C GLY A 58 2.86 10.28 -13.62
N ARG A 59 3.51 11.09 -12.77
CA ARG A 59 4.49 12.11 -13.19
C ARG A 59 5.73 11.50 -13.85
N LEU A 60 6.15 10.33 -13.38
CA LEU A 60 7.38 9.64 -13.82
C LEU A 60 7.10 8.47 -14.80
N ARG A 61 5.91 8.42 -15.42
CA ARG A 61 5.50 7.32 -16.28
C ARG A 61 6.45 7.06 -17.45
N GLU A 62 7.03 8.10 -18.03
CA GLU A 62 8.00 7.98 -19.14
C GLU A 62 9.47 7.95 -18.67
N HIS A 63 9.72 7.95 -17.35
CA HIS A 63 11.07 7.94 -16.81
C HIS A 63 11.72 6.56 -17.04
N PRO A 64 12.97 6.49 -17.54
CA PRO A 64 13.61 5.22 -17.96
C PRO A 64 13.77 4.18 -16.84
N VAL A 65 13.69 4.59 -15.57
CA VAL A 65 13.78 3.68 -14.40
C VAL A 65 12.41 3.37 -13.80
N VAL A 66 11.48 4.33 -13.80
CA VAL A 66 10.19 4.20 -13.09
C VAL A 66 9.09 3.71 -14.02
N GLY A 67 9.08 4.20 -15.27
CA GLY A 67 8.13 3.79 -16.30
C GLY A 67 8.00 2.27 -16.48
N PRO A 68 9.09 1.48 -16.49
CA PRO A 68 9.00 0.02 -16.58
C PRO A 68 8.24 -0.67 -15.45
N VAL A 69 8.00 0.01 -14.32
CA VAL A 69 7.26 -0.52 -13.16
C VAL A 69 6.01 0.30 -12.82
N ALA A 70 5.68 1.31 -13.62
CA ALA A 70 4.51 2.18 -13.45
C ALA A 70 3.28 1.55 -14.11
N PHE A 71 2.67 0.57 -13.43
CA PHE A 71 1.49 -0.18 -13.92
C PHE A 71 0.18 0.41 -13.38
N PRO A 72 -0.63 1.13 -14.19
CA PRO A 72 -1.87 1.76 -13.70
C PRO A 72 -2.90 0.76 -13.16
N GLU A 73 -2.88 -0.49 -13.62
CA GLU A 73 -3.72 -1.58 -13.11
C GLU A 73 -3.46 -1.90 -11.62
N LEU A 74 -2.33 -1.43 -11.07
CA LEU A 74 -1.98 -1.57 -9.66
C LEU A 74 -2.40 -0.37 -8.79
N ASN A 75 -2.98 0.69 -9.38
CA ASN A 75 -3.43 1.87 -8.64
C ASN A 75 -4.61 1.54 -7.71
N ARG A 76 -4.49 1.92 -6.44
CA ARG A 76 -5.42 1.65 -5.35
C ARG A 76 -6.20 2.88 -4.89
N ARG A 77 -5.83 4.09 -5.31
CA ARG A 77 -6.54 5.31 -4.87
C ARG A 77 -8.06 5.19 -5.03
N GLU A 78 -8.55 4.85 -6.23
CA GLU A 78 -10.01 4.76 -6.47
C GLU A 78 -10.69 3.69 -5.60
N SER A 79 -10.09 2.52 -5.43
CA SER A 79 -10.63 1.48 -4.53
C SER A 79 -10.65 1.95 -3.07
N LEU A 80 -9.62 2.69 -2.63
CA LEU A 80 -9.55 3.22 -1.28
C LEU A 80 -10.60 4.32 -1.06
N GLU A 81 -10.93 5.13 -2.07
CA GLU A 81 -12.03 6.09 -2.00
C GLU A 81 -13.39 5.41 -1.78
N GLN A 82 -13.62 4.27 -2.45
CA GLN A 82 -14.83 3.46 -2.26
C GLN A 82 -14.90 2.87 -0.86
N ASP A 83 -13.78 2.35 -0.36
CA ASP A 83 -13.69 1.82 1.02
C ASP A 83 -13.92 2.93 2.05
N LEU A 84 -13.35 4.13 1.85
CA LEU A 84 -13.58 5.26 2.75
C LEU A 84 -15.02 5.72 2.76
N ALA A 85 -15.68 5.78 1.59
CA ALA A 85 -17.11 6.05 1.52
C ALA A 85 -17.93 5.00 2.28
N PHE A 86 -17.54 3.72 2.23
CA PHE A 86 -18.18 2.65 3.00
C PHE A 86 -17.97 2.80 4.52
N TYR A 87 -16.76 3.15 4.97
CA TYR A 87 -16.43 3.19 6.40
C TYR A 87 -16.79 4.51 7.10
N PHE A 88 -16.78 5.62 6.39
CA PHE A 88 -16.98 6.98 6.93
C PHE A 88 -18.24 7.68 6.39
N GLY A 89 -18.87 7.14 5.34
CA GLY A 89 -20.10 7.70 4.74
C GLY A 89 -19.82 8.66 3.58
N GLY A 90 -20.87 9.36 3.12
CA GLY A 90 -20.79 10.26 1.96
C GLY A 90 -19.83 11.44 2.12
N ASP A 91 -19.60 11.86 3.37
CA ASP A 91 -18.72 12.98 3.75
C ASP A 91 -17.35 12.50 4.25
N TRP A 92 -16.83 11.40 3.70
CA TRP A 92 -15.55 10.82 4.14
C TRP A 92 -14.32 11.69 3.85
N ARG A 93 -14.45 12.66 2.93
CA ARG A 93 -13.37 13.52 2.42
C ARG A 93 -13.25 14.82 3.20
#